data_AF-A0A943IUY5-F1
#
_entry.id   AF-A0A943IUY5-F1
#
_cell.length_a   1.000
_cell.length_b   1.000
_cell.length_c   1.000
_cell.angle_alpha   90.00
_cell.angle_beta   90.00
_cell.angle_gamma   90.00
#
_symmetry.space_group_name_H-M   'P 1'
#
loop_
_entity.id
_entity.type
_entity.pdbx_description
1 polymer ?
#
loop_
_entity_poly.entity_id
_entity_poly.type
_entity_poly.pdbx_seq_one_letter_code
_entity_poly.pdbx_strand_id
1 'polypeptide(L)' 'MQEYLPKDRFCRCHNSFIVNLFHIRRVSSRTIYLTDGRALSIGRRYMEQFQDQFVRYLNKN' A
#
# COMPACT_ATOMS: atom_id res chain seq x y z
N MET A 1 -4.13 15.66 -1.56
CA MET A 1 -3.96 14.65 -2.64
C MET A 1 -4.53 13.28 -2.24
N GLN A 2 -4.04 12.62 -1.19
CA GLN A 2 -4.58 11.31 -0.75
C GLN A 2 -6.08 11.34 -0.43
N GLU A 3 -6.58 12.44 0.15
CA GLU A 3 -7.98 12.60 0.56
C GLU A 3 -8.97 12.51 -0.61
N TYR A 4 -8.51 12.77 -1.83
CA TYR A 4 -9.33 12.69 -3.05
C TYR A 4 -9.26 11.31 -3.72
N LEU A 5 -8.46 10.38 -3.19
CA LEU A 5 -8.33 9.03 -3.73
C LEU A 5 -9.27 8.06 -2.99
N PRO A 6 -9.85 7.07 -3.68
CA PRO A 6 -10.65 6.02 -3.05
C PRO A 6 -9.84 5.28 -1.98
N LYS A 7 -10.23 5.43 -0.70
CA LYS A 7 -9.49 4.91 0.46
C LYS A 7 -9.43 3.39 0.52
N ASP A 8 -10.31 2.71 -0.19
CA ASP A 8 -10.37 1.26 -0.34
C ASP A 8 -9.41 0.73 -1.42
N ARG A 9 -8.90 1.60 -2.29
CA ARG A 9 -7.97 1.25 -3.38
C ARG A 9 -6.59 1.88 -3.25
N PHE A 10 -6.46 2.98 -2.50
CA PHE A 10 -5.18 3.68 -2.33
C PHE A 10 -4.78 3.76 -0.86
N CYS A 11 -3.53 3.42 -0.58
CA CYS A 11 -2.95 3.46 0.75
C CYS A 11 -1.65 4.27 0.76
N ARG A 12 -1.44 5.09 1.80
CA ARG A 12 -0.16 5.77 2.00
C ARG A 12 0.81 4.86 2.73
N CYS A 13 1.89 4.49 2.05
CA CYS A 13 2.95 3.65 2.60
C CYS A 13 4.21 4.45 3.00
N HIS A 14 4.38 5.68 2.51
CA HIS A 14 5.54 6.53 2.80
C HIS A 14 5.18 8.02 2.78
N ASN A 15 6.10 8.89 3.21
CA ASN A 15 5.96 10.35 3.11
C ASN A 15 5.75 10.80 1.67
N SER A 16 6.44 10.12 0.76
CA SER A 16 6.47 10.46 -0.66
C SER A 16 5.58 9.58 -1.53
N PHE A 17 4.98 8.52 -0.97
CA PHE A 17 4.28 7.51 -1.77
C PHE A 17 2.89 7.17 -1.24
N ILE A 18 1.95 7.14 -2.18
CA ILE A 18 0.62 6.54 -2.05
C ILE A 18 0.55 5.45 -3.12
N VAL A 19 0.24 4.22 -2.72
CA VAL A 19 0.21 3.05 -3.59
C VAL A 19 -1.23 2.67 -3.91
N ASN A 20 -1.48 2.24 -5.15
CA ASN A 20 -2.72 1.57 -5.53
C ASN A 20 -2.62 0.08 -5.15
N LEU A 21 -3.49 -0.38 -4.25
CA LEU A 21 -3.50 -1.73 -3.70
C LEU A 21 -3.70 -2.80 -4.77
N PHE A 22 -4.42 -2.48 -5.85
CA PHE A 22 -4.66 -3.40 -6.97
C PHE A 22 -3.38 -3.76 -7.73
N HIS A 23 -2.36 -2.90 -7.71
CA HIS A 23 -1.10 -3.15 -8.42
C HIS A 23 -0.02 -3.78 -7.53
N ILE A 24 -0.35 -4.15 -6.30
CA ILE A 24 0.56 -4.86 -5.40
C ILE A 24 0.64 -6.32 -5.83
N ARG A 25 1.84 -6.75 -6.25
CA ARG A 25 2.12 -8.15 -6.57
C ARG A 25 2.41 -8.97 -5.31
N ARG A 26 3.19 -8.40 -4.38
CA ARG A 26 3.46 -8.99 -3.06
C ARG A 26 3.98 -7.95 -2.09
N VAL A 27 3.85 -8.23 -0.80
CA VAL A 27 4.49 -7.47 0.28
C VAL A 27 5.46 -8.40 1.00
N SER A 28 6.66 -7.94 1.30
CA SER A 28 7.63 -8.70 2.10
C SER A 28 8.35 -7.75 3.05
N SER A 29 8.26 -8.05 4.35
CA SER A 29 8.78 -7.18 5.41
C SER A 29 8.25 -5.76 5.24
N ARG A 30 9.10 -4.77 4.95
CA ARG A 30 8.71 -3.37 4.69
C ARG A 30 8.79 -2.97 3.21
N THR A 31 8.70 -3.92 2.29
CA THR A 31 8.80 -3.64 0.86
C THR A 31 7.55 -4.11 0.13
N ILE A 32 6.97 -3.19 -0.65
CA ILE A 32 5.86 -3.44 -1.57
C ILE A 32 6.47 -3.67 -2.95
N TYR A 33 6.17 -4.81 -3.56
CA TYR A 33 6.57 -5.13 -4.93
C TYR A 33 5.36 -4.95 -5.83
N LEU A 34 5.49 -4.10 -6.85
CA LEU A 34 4.43 -3.82 -7.80
C LEU A 34 4.44 -4.81 -8.98
N THR A 35 3.34 -4.81 -9.72
CA THR A 35 3.13 -5.64 -10.92
C THR A 35 4.05 -5.26 -12.08
N ASP A 36 4.49 -4.01 -12.15
CA ASP A 36 5.44 -3.52 -13.15
C ASP A 36 6.93 -3.73 -12.79
N GLY A 37 7.20 -4.47 -11.71
CA GLY A 37 8.56 -4.79 -11.25
C GLY A 37 9.17 -3.76 -10.31
N ARG A 38 8.56 -2.58 -10.10
CA ARG A 38 9.05 -1.59 -9.14
C ARG A 38 8.87 -2.05 -7.69
N ALA A 39 9.70 -1.50 -6.80
CA ALA A 39 9.63 -1.73 -5.37
C ALA A 39 9.54 -0.42 -4.59
N LEU A 40 8.66 -0.36 -3.58
CA LEU A 40 8.48 0.78 -2.68
C LEU A 40 8.76 0.36 -1.25
N SER A 41 9.47 1.19 -0.49
CA SER A 41 9.64 0.99 0.95
C SER A 41 8.45 1.55 1.72
N ILE A 42 8.04 0.83 2.76
CA ILE A 42 7.05 1.27 3.73
C ILE A 42 7.82 2.01 4.84
N GLY A 43 7.49 3.29 5.04
CA GLY A 43 8.04 4.07 6.14
C GLY A 43 7.56 3.49 7.48
N ARG A 44 8.44 3.46 8.49
CA ARG A 44 8.13 2.85 9.81
C ARG A 44 6.78 3.30 10.39
N ARG A 45 6.49 4.60 10.31
CA ARG A 45 5.24 5.20 10.81
C ARG A 45 3.97 4.79 10.07
N TYR A 46 4.10 4.19 8.88
CA TYR A 46 2.97 3.77 8.05
C TYR A 46 2.74 2.25 8.08
N MET A 47 3.60 1.50 8.77
CA MET A 47 3.57 0.03 8.69
C MET A 47 2.26 -0.56 9.19
N GLU A 48 1.83 -0.15 10.38
CA GLU A 48 0.58 -0.61 11.02
C GLU A 48 -0.65 -0.23 10.16
N GLN A 49 -0.76 1.05 9.79
CA GLN A 49 -1.84 1.53 8.92
C GLN A 49 -1.87 0.79 7.56
N PHE A 50 -0.71 0.54 6.96
CA PHE A 50 -0.62 -0.15 5.69
C PHE A 50 -1.06 -1.61 5.82
N GLN A 51 -0.60 -2.33 6.85
CA GLN A 51 -1.00 -3.72 7.09
C GLN A 51 -2.51 -3.83 7.26
N ASP A 52 -3.11 -2.98 8.09
CA ASP A 52 -4.56 -2.96 8.33
C ASP A 52 -5.35 -2.73 7.05
N GLN A 53 -4.97 -1.74 6.24
CA GLN A 53 -5.66 -1.46 4.99
C GLN A 53 -5.46 -2.57 3.96
N PHE A 54 -4.26 -3.16 3.89
CA PHE A 54 -3.96 -4.21 2.95
C PHE A 54 -4.72 -5.51 3.27
N VAL A 55 -4.80 -5.90 4.55
CA VAL A 55 -5.62 -7.05 4.99
C VAL A 55 -7.10 -6.81 4.68
N ARG A 56 -7.63 -5.61 4.96
CA ARG A 56 -9.02 -5.25 4.61
C ARG A 56 -9.27 -5.31 3.10
N TYR A 57 -8.30 -4.92 2.29
CA TYR A 57 -8.39 -5.04 0.83
C TYR A 57 -8.42 -6.50 0.37
N LEU A 58 -7.57 -7.36 0.95
CA LEU A 58 -7.54 -8.79 0.64
C LEU A 58 -8.82 -9.51 1.04
N ASN A 59 -9.46 -9.11 2.15
CA ASN A 59 -10.71 -9.74 2.62
C ASN A 59 -11.96 -9.26 1.88
N LYS A 60 -11.86 -8.26 1.01
CA LYS A 60 -13.00 -7.71 0.25
C LYS A 60 -13.15 -8.33 -1.15
N ASN A 61 -12.16 -9.08 -1.62
CA ASN A 61 -12.16 -9.81 -2.89
C ASN A 61 -12.09 -11.30 -2.62
#